data_AF-A0A9X0CK70-F1
#
_entry.id   AF-A0A9X0CK70-F1
#
_cell.length_a   1.000
_cell.length_b   1.000
_cell.length_c   1.000
_cell.angle_alpha   90.00
_cell.angle_beta   90.00
_cell.angle_gamma   90.00
#
_symmetry.space_group_name_H-M   'P 1'
#
loop_
_entity.id
_entity.type
_entity.pdbx_description
1 polymer ?
#
loop_
_entity_poly.entity_id
_entity_poly.type
_entity_poly.pdbx_seq_one_letter_code
_entity_poly.pdbx_strand_id
1 'polypeptide(L)'
;MPKRPFPFNGCSPLQLKTHVNAFHFEKANHMDSIYARTRELMHEGSLRLKKTQADQKGNLQVEETFKCQSCLQSKCGVRAVCIFCERNACDDCSRQCAHCAGIFCSLCFNC
;
A
#
# COMPACT_ATOMS: atom_id res chain seq x y z
N MET A 1 32.75 10.85 29.31
CA MET A 1 31.97 9.65 28.96
C MET A 1 32.85 8.73 28.11
N PRO A 2 33.05 7.46 28.46
CA PRO A 2 33.86 6.57 27.64
C PRO A 2 33.15 6.32 26.30
N LYS A 3 33.91 6.38 25.19
CA LYS A 3 33.40 6.05 23.86
C LYS A 3 32.99 4.57 23.86
N ARG A 4 31.74 4.28 23.47
CA ARG A 4 31.24 2.90 23.39
C ARG A 4 32.09 2.13 22.38
N PRO A 5 32.52 0.90 22.68
CA PRO A 5 33.31 0.12 21.73
C PRO A 5 32.49 -0.14 20.45
N PHE A 6 33.16 -0.07 19.30
CA PHE A 6 32.53 -0.26 17.99
C PHE A 6 31.98 -1.70 17.87
N PRO A 7 30.66 -1.88 17.75
CA PRO A 7 30.01 -3.19 17.94
C PRO A 7 30.28 -4.19 16.81
N PHE A 8 30.94 -3.78 15.73
CA PHE A 8 31.23 -4.64 14.57
C PHE A 8 32.71 -4.99 14.41
N ASN A 9 33.56 -4.63 15.39
CA ASN A 9 35.01 -4.83 15.29
C ASN A 9 35.45 -6.31 15.18
N GLY A 10 34.57 -7.25 15.55
CA GLY A 10 34.78 -8.71 15.38
C GLY A 10 33.82 -9.37 14.38
N CYS A 11 32.95 -8.59 13.71
CA CYS A 11 31.87 -9.10 12.87
C CYS A 11 31.92 -8.51 11.46
N SER A 12 33.11 -8.20 10.92
CA SER A 12 33.22 -7.99 9.48
C SER A 12 33.18 -9.37 8.81
N PRO A 13 32.09 -9.77 8.14
CA PRO A 13 32.12 -10.98 7.34
C PRO A 13 33.27 -10.86 6.34
N LEU A 14 33.98 -11.95 6.10
CA LEU A 14 35.06 -12.00 5.12
C LEU A 14 34.52 -11.43 3.80
N GLN A 15 34.99 -10.26 3.37
CA GLN A 15 34.61 -9.68 2.09
C GLN A 15 35.27 -10.49 0.97
N LEU A 16 34.64 -11.60 0.62
CA LEU A 16 35.03 -12.40 -0.54
C LEU A 16 34.74 -11.56 -1.78
N LYS A 17 35.79 -11.14 -2.48
CA LYS A 17 35.64 -10.56 -3.82
C LYS A 17 35.16 -11.67 -4.74
N THR A 18 33.86 -11.72 -4.99
CA THR A 18 33.28 -12.64 -5.96
C THR A 18 33.82 -12.25 -7.34
N HIS A 19 34.73 -13.06 -7.87
CA HIS A 19 35.24 -12.88 -9.22
C HIS A 19 34.19 -13.35 -10.21
N VAL A 20 33.58 -12.42 -10.95
CA VAL A 20 32.58 -12.74 -11.96
C VAL A 20 33.30 -12.95 -13.29
N ASN A 21 33.38 -14.20 -13.76
CA ASN A 21 33.93 -14.52 -15.08
C ASN A 21 32.96 -14.08 -16.19
N ALA A 22 33.50 -13.63 -17.33
CA ALA A 22 32.75 -13.18 -18.51
C ALA A 22 31.79 -14.24 -19.10
N PHE A 23 31.95 -15.52 -18.76
CA PHE A 23 30.99 -16.58 -19.11
C PHE A 23 29.59 -16.34 -18.53
N HIS A 24 29.47 -15.67 -17.38
CA HIS A 24 28.16 -15.22 -16.85
C HIS A 24 27.60 -14.00 -17.60
N PHE A 25 28.42 -13.32 -18.39
CA PHE A 25 28.06 -12.11 -19.14
C PHE A 25 27.48 -12.43 -20.53
N GLU A 26 27.79 -13.59 -21.12
CA GLU A 26 27.20 -14.06 -22.40
C GLU A 26 25.67 -14.27 -22.33
N LYS A 27 25.09 -14.18 -21.14
CA LYS A 27 23.67 -13.87 -20.92
C LYS A 27 23.28 -12.43 -21.34
N ALA A 28 24.04 -11.73 -22.18
CA ALA A 28 23.67 -10.39 -22.66
C ALA A 28 22.29 -10.39 -23.35
N ASN A 29 21.98 -11.43 -24.14
CA ASN A 29 20.65 -11.66 -24.72
C ASN A 29 19.55 -11.98 -23.68
N HIS A 30 19.93 -12.39 -22.47
CA HIS A 30 19.00 -12.61 -21.38
C HIS A 30 18.47 -11.29 -20.84
N MET A 31 19.31 -10.26 -20.71
CA MET A 31 18.83 -8.97 -20.22
C MET A 31 17.84 -8.34 -21.19
N ASP A 32 18.12 -8.38 -22.50
CA ASP A 32 17.20 -7.87 -23.52
C ASP A 32 15.86 -8.61 -23.53
N SER A 33 15.87 -9.94 -23.40
CA SER A 33 14.63 -10.73 -23.30
C SER A 33 13.88 -10.48 -21.99
N ILE A 34 14.57 -10.25 -20.87
CA ILE A 34 13.94 -9.82 -19.62
C ILE A 34 13.30 -8.45 -19.79
N TYR A 35 13.99 -7.46 -20.37
CA TYR A 35 13.45 -6.13 -20.61
C TYR A 35 12.23 -6.15 -21.53
N ALA A 36 12.28 -6.92 -22.62
CA ALA A 36 11.15 -7.09 -23.53
C ALA A 36 9.93 -7.66 -22.79
N ARG A 37 10.11 -8.75 -22.04
CA ARG A 37 9.05 -9.39 -21.25
C ARG A 37 8.48 -8.44 -20.18
N THR A 38 9.33 -7.69 -19.48
CA THR A 38 8.86 -6.72 -18.49
C THR A 38 8.02 -5.62 -19.13
N ARG A 39 8.43 -5.11 -20.30
CA ARG A 39 7.67 -4.09 -21.03
C ARG A 39 6.28 -4.59 -21.44
N GLU A 40 6.18 -5.83 -21.92
CA GLU A 40 4.92 -6.47 -22.28
C GLU A 40 3.98 -6.57 -21.07
N LEU A 41 4.47 -7.09 -19.94
CA LEU A 41 3.68 -7.23 -18.71
C LEU A 41 3.18 -5.87 -18.18
N MET A 42 4.02 -4.84 -18.24
CA MET A 42 3.64 -3.48 -17.85
C MET A 42 2.55 -2.90 -18.74
N HIS A 43 2.65 -3.12 -20.05
CA HIS A 43 1.64 -2.67 -21.01
C HIS A 43 0.30 -3.41 -20.79
N GLU A 44 0.34 -4.73 -20.61
CA GLU A 44 -0.83 -5.55 -20.31
C GLU A 44 -1.52 -5.09 -19.01
N GLY A 45 -0.74 -4.89 -17.94
CA GLY A 45 -1.25 -4.37 -16.67
C GLY A 45 -1.92 -3.00 -16.82
N SER A 46 -1.33 -2.10 -17.61
CA SER A 46 -1.91 -0.78 -17.91
C SER A 46 -3.25 -0.89 -18.64
N LEU A 47 -3.34 -1.77 -19.64
CA LEU A 47 -4.60 -2.01 -20.37
C LEU A 47 -5.68 -2.60 -19.47
N ARG A 48 -5.33 -3.52 -18.58
CA ARG A 48 -6.26 -4.10 -17.59
C ARG A 48 -6.81 -3.04 -16.65
N LEU A 49 -5.96 -2.16 -16.12
CA LEU A 49 -6.40 -1.05 -15.26
C LEU A 49 -7.32 -0.07 -15.99
N LYS A 50 -7.01 0.25 -17.26
CA LYS A 50 -7.86 1.13 -18.08
C LYS A 50 -9.24 0.50 -18.35
N LYS A 51 -9.29 -0.81 -18.60
CA LYS A 51 -10.56 -1.55 -18.74
C LYS A 51 -11.37 -1.53 -17.45
N THR A 52 -10.76 -1.84 -16.31
CA THR A 52 -11.47 -1.77 -15.02
C THR A 52 -11.93 -0.36 -14.68
N GLN A 53 -11.17 0.68 -15.07
CA GLN A 53 -11.62 2.08 -14.90
C GLN A 53 -12.76 2.45 -15.86
N ALA A 54 -12.80 1.87 -17.07
CA ALA A 54 -13.93 2.04 -17.99
C ALA A 54 -15.19 1.34 -17.46
N ASP A 55 -15.05 0.12 -16.92
CA ASP A 55 -16.15 -0.61 -16.27
C ASP A 55 -16.62 0.10 -14.99
N GLN A 56 -15.70 0.71 -14.22
CA GLN A 56 -16.03 1.52 -13.05
C GLN A 56 -16.63 2.90 -13.39
N LYS A 57 -16.33 3.49 -14.55
CA LYS A 57 -17.04 4.69 -15.04
C LYS A 57 -18.50 4.40 -15.40
N GLY A 58 -18.87 3.14 -15.62
CA GLY A 58 -20.27 2.70 -15.72
C GLY A 58 -20.97 2.52 -14.36
N ASN A 59 -20.21 2.50 -13.26
CA ASN A 59 -20.72 2.50 -11.89
C ASN A 59 -20.41 3.86 -11.25
N LEU A 60 -21.04 4.91 -11.78
CA LEU A 60 -21.16 6.17 -11.06
C LEU A 60 -21.77 5.80 -9.70
N GLN A 61 -20.96 5.91 -8.64
CA GLN A 61 -21.41 5.74 -7.27
C GLN A 61 -22.64 6.63 -7.11
N VAL A 62 -23.80 6.00 -6.97
CA VAL A 62 -25.01 6.70 -6.62
C VAL A 62 -24.68 7.36 -5.28
N GLU A 63 -24.71 8.70 -5.28
CA GLU A 63 -24.67 9.52 -4.07
C GLU A 63 -25.88 9.11 -3.20
N GLU A 64 -25.74 8.01 -2.46
CA GLU A 64 -26.79 7.51 -1.60
C GLU A 64 -26.74 8.26 -0.29
N THR A 65 -27.88 8.83 0.10
CA THR A 65 -28.02 9.42 1.43
C THR A 65 -28.05 8.31 2.47
N PHE A 66 -27.07 8.28 3.37
CA PHE A 66 -27.00 7.30 4.46
C PHE A 66 -26.97 7.99 5.83
N LYS A 67 -27.49 7.30 6.86
CA LYS A 67 -27.41 7.77 8.26
C LYS A 67 -26.15 7.22 8.91
N CYS A 68 -25.29 8.10 9.41
CA CYS A 68 -24.14 7.70 10.20
C CYS A 68 -24.59 7.21 11.58
N GLN A 69 -24.13 6.03 12.02
CA GLN A 69 -24.48 5.50 13.34
C GLN A 69 -23.68 6.14 14.49
N SER A 70 -22.65 6.93 14.19
CA SER A 70 -21.80 7.61 15.19
C SER A 70 -22.27 9.03 15.48
N CYS A 71 -22.50 9.87 14.46
CA CYS A 71 -22.99 11.24 14.63
C CYS A 71 -24.49 11.42 14.40
N LEU A 72 -25.20 10.34 14.00
CA LEU A 72 -26.64 10.30 13.72
C LEU A 72 -27.11 11.25 12.60
N GLN A 73 -26.18 11.90 11.90
CA GLN A 73 -26.48 12.77 10.78
C GLN A 73 -26.64 11.97 9.48
N SER A 74 -27.58 12.39 8.65
CA SER A 74 -27.67 11.96 7.25
C SER A 74 -26.54 12.63 6.46
N LYS A 75 -25.78 11.84 5.71
CA LYS A 75 -24.70 12.31 4.84
C LYS A 75 -24.98 11.87 3.40
N CYS A 76 -24.54 12.69 2.46
CA CYS A 76 -24.57 12.41 1.03
C CYS A 76 -23.14 12.06 0.60
N GLY A 77 -22.99 11.03 -0.22
CA GLY A 77 -21.69 10.58 -0.73
C GLY A 77 -21.49 9.08 -0.57
N VAL A 78 -20.24 8.64 -0.68
CA VAL A 78 -19.89 7.23 -0.61
C VAL A 78 -20.09 6.72 0.82
N ARG A 79 -20.93 5.68 0.98
CA ARG A 79 -21.12 4.99 2.25
C ARG A 79 -19.79 4.41 2.72
N ALA A 80 -19.19 5.02 3.73
CA ALA A 80 -18.04 4.47 4.43
C ALA A 80 -18.50 3.53 5.56
N VAL A 81 -17.72 2.47 5.76
CA VAL A 81 -17.95 1.47 6.80
C VAL A 81 -16.74 1.48 7.73
N CYS A 82 -16.96 1.45 9.04
CA CYS A 82 -15.86 1.34 9.99
C CYS A 82 -15.15 -0.01 9.81
N ILE A 83 -13.83 0.00 9.58
CA ILE A 83 -13.05 -1.22 9.35
C ILE A 83 -12.98 -2.18 10.56
N PHE A 84 -13.44 -1.74 11.74
CA PHE A 84 -13.38 -2.54 12.97
C PHE A 84 -14.74 -3.11 13.41
N CYS A 85 -15.81 -2.31 13.36
CA CYS A 85 -17.14 -2.75 13.79
C CYS A 85 -18.15 -2.89 12.64
N GLU A 86 -17.71 -2.65 11.40
CA GLU A 86 -18.52 -2.77 10.19
C GLU A 86 -19.81 -1.92 10.16
N ARG A 87 -19.90 -0.94 11.06
CA ARG A 87 -21.04 -0.01 11.13
C ARG A 87 -20.88 1.13 10.13
N ASN A 88 -22.02 1.66 9.67
CA ASN A 88 -22.06 2.81 8.77
C ASN A 88 -21.55 4.06 9.47
N ALA A 89 -20.47 4.63 8.95
CA ALA A 89 -19.84 5.83 9.47
C ALA A 89 -19.58 6.82 8.33
N CYS A 90 -19.69 8.13 8.58
CA CYS A 90 -19.17 9.12 7.62
C CYS A 90 -17.65 9.14 7.68
N ASP A 91 -16.98 9.77 6.71
CA ASP A 91 -15.51 9.77 6.63
C ASP A 91 -14.87 10.25 7.95
N ASP A 92 -15.35 11.36 8.51
CA ASP A 92 -14.90 11.88 9.82
C ASP A 92 -15.12 10.88 10.97
N CYS A 93 -16.30 10.25 11.02
CA CYS A 93 -16.66 9.32 12.10
C CYS A 93 -16.08 7.91 11.90
N SER A 94 -15.63 7.55 10.70
CA SER A 94 -15.00 6.26 10.42
C SER A 94 -13.67 6.14 11.17
N ARG A 95 -12.99 7.28 11.33
CA ARG A 95 -11.70 7.41 12.00
C ARG A 95 -11.83 7.43 13.52
N GLN A 96 -12.95 7.93 14.05
CA GLN A 96 -13.23 8.03 15.49
C GLN A 96 -14.55 7.35 15.88
N CYS A 97 -14.84 6.18 15.31
CA CYS A 97 -16.12 5.52 15.55
C CYS A 97 -16.34 5.40 17.07
N ALA A 98 -17.44 5.95 17.60
CA ALA A 98 -17.71 6.01 19.05
C ALA A 98 -17.69 4.63 19.74
N HIS A 99 -17.79 3.55 18.95
CA HIS A 99 -17.73 2.17 19.43
C HIS A 99 -16.32 1.53 19.36
N CYS A 100 -15.43 2.05 18.52
CA CYS A 100 -14.06 1.55 18.32
C CYS A 100 -12.97 2.53 18.78
N ALA A 101 -13.34 3.74 19.19
CA ALA A 101 -12.43 4.78 19.70
C ALA A 101 -11.60 4.34 20.92
N GLY A 102 -11.96 3.22 21.57
CA GLY A 102 -11.18 2.58 22.63
C GLY A 102 -10.07 1.63 22.15
N ILE A 103 -9.98 1.32 20.85
CA ILE A 103 -8.92 0.45 20.28
C ILE A 103 -7.67 1.28 19.91
N PHE A 104 -7.80 2.60 19.71
CA PHE A 104 -6.70 3.47 19.29
C PHE A 104 -6.17 4.34 20.42
N CYS A 105 -4.84 4.47 20.46
CA CYS A 105 -4.18 5.51 21.24
C CYS A 105 -4.49 6.87 20.62
N SER A 106 -5.13 7.77 21.37
CA SER A 106 -5.49 9.13 20.93
C SER A 106 -4.30 10.01 20.51
N LEU A 107 -3.08 9.61 20.89
CA LEU A 107 -1.82 10.25 20.46
C LEU A 107 -1.37 9.81 19.07
N CYS A 108 -1.66 8.57 18.65
CA CYS A 108 -1.30 8.05 17.33
C CYS A 108 -2.30 8.47 16.24
N PHE A 109 -3.44 9.05 16.62
CA PHE A 109 -4.50 9.47 15.72
C PHE A 109 -4.24 10.85 15.07
N ASN A 110 -3.40 11.69 15.69
CA ASN A 110 -3.11 13.06 15.24
C ASN A 110 -1.74 13.21 14.56
N CYS A 111 -1.16 12.13 14.02
CA CYS A 111 0.12 12.14 13.32
C CYS A 111 -0.08 11.92 11.81
#